data_AF-A0A2H0BA33-F1
#
_entry.id   AF-A0A2H0BA33-F1
#
_cell.length_a   1.000
_cell.length_b   1.000
_cell.length_c   1.000
_cell.angle_alpha   90.00
_cell.angle_beta   90.00
_cell.angle_gamma   90.00
#
_symmetry.space_group_name_H-M   'P 1'
#
loop_
_entity.id
_entity.type
_entity.pdbx_description
1 polymer ?
#
loop_
_entity_poly.entity_id
_entity_poly.type
_entity_poly.pdbx_seq_one_letter_code
_entity_poly.pdbx_strand_id
1 'polypeptide(L)'
;MDINELKDFIKIKPFLLNKAEFMKHDLVTDKNIFGRKFDFIICRNVLIYFNNTLQNKTLYMFWENLNDDGFLVIGFHESIMGAMALKFIKKGHCYFKKSINKL
;
A
#
# COMPACT_ATOMS: atom_id res chain seq x y z
N MET A 1 3.65 23.96 -7.38
CA MET A 1 2.20 24.19 -7.22
C MET A 1 1.89 25.52 -7.86
N ASP A 2 0.69 25.69 -8.39
CA ASP A 2 0.18 27.00 -8.80
C ASP A 2 -0.82 27.42 -7.72
N ILE A 3 -0.58 28.58 -7.10
CA ILE A 3 -1.38 29.07 -5.97
C ILE A 3 -2.18 30.26 -6.49
N ASN A 4 -3.50 30.21 -6.33
CA ASN A 4 -4.37 31.36 -6.57
C ASN A 4 -4.85 31.88 -5.21
N GLU A 5 -4.10 32.82 -4.64
CA GLU A 5 -4.37 33.38 -3.30
C GLU A 5 -5.71 34.13 -3.22
N LEU A 6 -6.18 34.70 -4.34
CA LEU A 6 -7.47 35.40 -4.41
C LEU A 6 -8.67 34.45 -4.42
N LYS A 7 -8.49 33.18 -4.82
CA LYS A 7 -9.56 32.18 -4.94
C LYS A 7 -9.40 31.01 -3.97
N ASP A 8 -8.44 31.09 -3.04
CA ASP A 8 -8.09 30.05 -2.07
C ASP A 8 -8.01 28.64 -2.70
N PHE A 9 -7.31 28.55 -3.84
CA PHE A 9 -7.14 27.30 -4.57
C PHE A 9 -5.67 27.02 -4.87
N ILE A 10 -5.27 25.77 -4.64
CA ILE A 10 -3.94 25.26 -4.96
C ILE A 10 -4.07 24.17 -6.01
N LYS A 11 -3.32 24.29 -7.10
CA LYS A 11 -3.24 23.27 -8.15
C LYS A 11 -1.89 22.54 -8.13
N ILE A 12 -1.95 21.22 -8.23
CA ILE A 12 -0.76 20.41 -8.52
C ILE A 12 -0.31 20.68 -9.95
N LYS A 13 1.01 20.85 -10.15
CA LYS A 13 1.56 21.10 -11.50
C LYS A 13 1.28 19.90 -12.42
N PRO A 14 0.88 20.11 -13.69
CA PRO A 14 0.49 19.02 -14.59
C PRO A 14 1.51 17.89 -14.72
N PHE A 15 2.80 18.22 -14.75
CA PHE A 15 3.87 17.20 -14.86
C PHE A 15 3.94 16.23 -13.68
N LEU A 16 3.42 16.59 -12.50
CA LEU A 16 3.31 15.69 -11.34
C LEU A 16 2.07 14.81 -11.45
N LEU A 17 0.94 15.37 -11.92
CA LEU A 17 -0.30 14.63 -12.13
C LEU A 17 -0.09 13.52 -13.18
N ASN A 18 0.68 13.79 -14.23
CA ASN A 18 0.97 12.82 -15.29
C ASN A 18 1.80 11.61 -14.83
N LYS A 19 2.31 11.60 -13.59
CA LYS A 19 3.02 10.45 -13.00
C LYS A 19 2.10 9.48 -12.26
N ALA A 20 0.88 9.90 -11.95
CA ALA A 20 -0.08 9.12 -11.19
C ALA A 20 -1.17 8.58 -12.12
N GLU A 21 -1.49 7.31 -11.95
CA GLU A 21 -2.63 6.66 -12.59
C GLU A 21 -3.68 6.38 -11.51
N PHE A 22 -4.92 6.83 -11.74
CA PHE A 22 -6.03 6.62 -10.82
C PHE A 22 -6.95 5.55 -11.37
N MET A 23 -7.16 4.49 -10.59
CA MET A 23 -8.02 3.37 -10.95
C MET A 23 -8.99 3.08 -9.82
N LYS A 24 -10.22 2.67 -10.17
CA LYS A 24 -11.16 2.10 -9.21
C LYS A 24 -10.71 0.69 -8.87
N HIS A 25 -10.54 0.40 -7.59
CA HIS A 25 -10.11 -0.89 -7.08
C HIS A 25 -10.82 -1.21 -5.77
N ASP A 26 -11.46 -2.37 -5.68
CA ASP A 26 -12.03 -2.90 -4.44
C ASP A 26 -11.08 -3.92 -3.82
N LEU A 27 -10.50 -3.58 -2.66
CA LEU A 27 -9.53 -4.41 -1.95
C LEU A 27 -10.12 -5.76 -1.46
N VAL A 28 -11.44 -5.90 -1.40
CA VAL A 28 -12.12 -7.11 -0.94
C VAL A 28 -12.35 -8.07 -2.10
N THR A 29 -12.80 -7.57 -3.24
CA THR A 29 -13.23 -8.41 -4.37
C THR A 29 -12.16 -8.57 -5.43
N ASP A 30 -11.35 -7.54 -5.66
CA ASP A 30 -10.47 -7.49 -6.80
C ASP A 30 -9.11 -8.11 -6.49
N LYS A 31 -8.49 -8.70 -7.51
CA LYS A 31 -7.07 -9.10 -7.48
C LYS A 31 -6.21 -7.93 -7.96
N ASN A 32 -4.96 -8.17 -8.31
CA ASN A 32 -4.09 -7.16 -8.88
C ASN A 32 -4.59 -6.67 -10.26
N ILE A 33 -5.32 -5.55 -10.26
CA ILE A 33 -5.84 -4.91 -11.47
C ILE A 33 -4.74 -4.21 -12.29
N PHE A 34 -3.54 -4.03 -11.72
CA PHE A 34 -2.44 -3.33 -12.36
C PHE A 34 -1.52 -4.26 -13.16
N GLY A 35 -1.67 -5.59 -13.03
CA GLY A 35 -0.89 -6.57 -13.79
C GLY A 35 0.64 -6.53 -13.56
N ARG A 36 1.10 -5.84 -12.51
CA ARG A 36 2.53 -5.65 -12.20
C ARG A 36 2.81 -5.75 -10.71
N LYS A 37 4.06 -6.01 -10.35
CA LYS A 37 4.53 -5.89 -8.97
C LYS A 37 4.94 -4.47 -8.63
N PHE A 38 4.99 -4.17 -7.34
CA PHE A 38 5.31 -2.86 -6.79
C PHE A 38 6.54 -2.92 -5.90
N ASP A 39 7.36 -1.86 -5.94
CA ASP A 39 8.48 -1.68 -5.00
C ASP A 39 7.98 -1.30 -3.61
N PHE A 40 6.89 -0.53 -3.54
CA PHE A 40 6.22 -0.24 -2.29
C PHE A 40 4.72 -0.12 -2.48
N ILE A 41 3.98 -0.50 -1.44
CA ILE A 41 2.53 -0.32 -1.34
C ILE A 41 2.27 0.54 -0.10
N ILE A 42 1.38 1.52 -0.22
CA ILE A 42 0.94 2.35 0.90
C ILE A 42 -0.54 2.09 1.10
N CYS A 43 -0.92 1.60 2.28
CA CYS A 43 -2.31 1.34 2.65
C CYS A 43 -2.49 1.81 4.10
N ARG A 44 -2.72 3.11 4.28
CA ARG A 44 -2.85 3.74 5.61
C ARG A 44 -4.31 4.07 5.88
N ASN A 45 -4.77 3.78 7.10
CA ASN A 45 -6.11 4.11 7.59
C ASN A 45 -7.25 3.41 6.82
N VAL A 46 -7.01 2.17 6.38
CA VAL A 46 -8.00 1.36 5.64
C VAL A 46 -8.19 -0.01 6.30
N LEU A 47 -7.10 -0.64 6.76
CA LEU A 47 -7.14 -1.99 7.31
C LEU A 47 -7.94 -2.06 8.62
N ILE A 48 -8.03 -0.95 9.37
CA ILE A 48 -8.85 -0.85 10.59
C ILE A 48 -10.34 -1.08 10.37
N TYR A 49 -10.84 -0.96 9.14
CA TYR A 49 -12.25 -1.22 8.81
C TYR A 49 -12.53 -2.68 8.44
N PHE A 50 -11.49 -3.51 8.31
CA PHE A 50 -11.62 -4.91 7.91
C PHE A 50 -11.63 -5.83 9.12
N ASN A 51 -12.43 -6.90 9.05
CA ASN A 51 -12.30 -8.01 9.99
C ASN A 51 -11.00 -8.79 9.73
N ASN A 52 -10.61 -9.66 10.67
CA ASN A 52 -9.36 -10.41 10.59
C ASN A 52 -9.21 -11.21 9.28
N THR A 53 -10.30 -11.79 8.78
CA THR A 53 -10.29 -12.58 7.53
C THR A 53 -9.94 -11.69 6.32
N LEU A 54 -10.60 -10.55 6.20
CA LEU A 54 -10.36 -9.58 5.14
C LEU A 54 -8.98 -8.93 5.26
N GLN A 55 -8.55 -8.57 6.46
CA GLN A 55 -7.20 -8.05 6.67
C GLN A 55 -6.14 -9.04 6.16
N ASN A 56 -6.23 -10.32 6.55
CA ASN A 56 -5.27 -11.32 6.11
C ASN A 56 -5.29 -11.54 4.59
N LYS A 57 -6.49 -11.56 3.97
CA LYS A 57 -6.63 -11.67 2.52
C LYS A 57 -5.96 -10.49 1.80
N THR A 58 -6.24 -9.27 2.23
CA THR A 58 -5.68 -8.03 1.64
C THR A 58 -4.17 -7.97 1.83
N LEU A 59 -3.67 -8.30 3.02
CA LEU A 59 -2.24 -8.34 3.31
C LEU A 59 -1.51 -9.41 2.48
N TYR A 60 -2.12 -10.57 2.28
CA TYR A 60 -1.58 -11.61 1.41
C TYR A 60 -1.48 -11.13 -0.04
N MET A 61 -2.55 -10.51 -0.56
CA MET A 61 -2.55 -9.88 -1.88
C MET A 61 -1.43 -8.85 -2.01
N PHE A 62 -1.23 -7.96 -1.03
CA PHE A 62 -0.13 -7.01 -1.05
C PHE A 62 1.23 -7.71 -1.06
N TRP A 63 1.42 -8.73 -0.22
CA TRP A 63 2.66 -9.50 -0.16
C TRP A 63 3.00 -10.17 -1.51
N GLU A 64 2.03 -10.78 -2.18
CA GLU A 64 2.22 -11.39 -3.51
C GLU A 64 2.61 -10.37 -4.58
N ASN A 65 2.02 -9.17 -4.51
CA ASN A 65 2.23 -8.11 -5.50
C ASN A 65 3.40 -7.17 -5.16
N LEU A 66 4.12 -7.39 -4.06
CA LEU A 66 5.39 -6.72 -3.79
C LEU A 66 6.56 -7.43 -4.50
N ASN A 67 7.52 -6.64 -4.98
CA ASN A 67 8.85 -7.12 -5.34
C ASN A 67 9.55 -7.72 -4.11
N ASP A 68 10.59 -8.53 -4.32
CA ASP A 68 11.23 -9.29 -3.24
C ASP A 68 11.89 -8.39 -2.18
N ASP A 69 12.40 -7.23 -2.60
CA ASP A 69 12.94 -6.18 -1.70
C ASP A 69 11.90 -5.09 -1.38
N GLY A 70 10.64 -5.30 -1.75
CA GLY A 70 9.58 -4.33 -1.58
C GLY A 70 9.05 -4.24 -0.15
N PHE A 71 8.31 -3.17 0.15
CA PHE A 71 7.75 -2.95 1.49
C PHE A 71 6.35 -2.37 1.48
N LEU A 72 5.61 -2.67 2.55
CA LEU A 72 4.29 -2.12 2.83
C LEU A 72 4.40 -1.02 3.90
N VAL A 73 3.71 0.10 3.69
CA VAL A 73 3.54 1.15 4.71
C VAL A 73 2.07 1.18 5.14
N ILE A 74 1.84 1.01 6.45
CA ILE A 74 0.51 1.08 7.05
C ILE A 74 0.38 2.27 8.02
N GLY A 75 -0.84 2.57 8.41
CA GLY A 75 -1.21 3.64 9.33
C GLY A 75 -0.62 3.46 10.73
N PHE A 76 -0.60 4.54 11.50
CA PHE A 76 0.01 4.55 12.83
C PHE A 76 -0.69 3.59 13.81
N HIS A 77 -2.02 3.51 13.72
CA HIS A 77 -2.86 2.63 14.54
C HIS A 77 -3.09 1.26 13.89
N GLU A 78 -2.36 0.92 12.84
CA GLU A 78 -2.49 -0.34 12.12
C GLU A 78 -1.29 -1.26 12.42
N SER A 79 -1.56 -2.56 12.55
CA SER A 79 -0.52 -3.57 12.74
C SER A 79 -0.82 -4.83 11.94
N ILE A 80 0.23 -5.47 11.41
CA ILE A 80 0.11 -6.79 10.79
C ILE A 80 0.21 -7.83 11.90
N MET A 81 -0.83 -8.64 12.06
CA MET A 81 -0.91 -9.69 13.07
C MET A 81 -1.06 -11.08 12.43
N GLY A 82 -0.95 -12.13 13.24
CA GLY A 82 -1.14 -13.51 12.80
C GLY A 82 -0.07 -14.00 11.83
N ALA A 83 -0.43 -14.98 10.99
CA ALA A 83 0.51 -15.63 10.07
C ALA A 83 1.16 -14.66 9.08
N MET A 84 0.47 -13.58 8.71
CA MET A 84 1.01 -12.56 7.82
C MET A 84 2.20 -11.80 8.43
N ALA A 85 2.24 -11.63 9.76
CA ALA A 85 3.34 -10.94 10.42
C ALA A 85 4.70 -11.62 10.18
N LEU A 86 4.69 -12.96 10.08
CA LEU A 86 5.90 -13.77 9.84
C LEU A 86 6.53 -13.55 8.45
N LYS A 87 5.75 -13.00 7.51
CA LYS A 87 6.17 -12.71 6.13
C LYS A 87 6.85 -11.34 5.98
N PHE A 88 6.91 -10.55 7.05
CA PHE A 88 7.48 -9.20 7.02
C PHE A 88 8.52 -8.97 8.12
N ILE A 89 9.44 -8.04 7.84
CA ILE A 89 10.38 -7.48 8.82
C ILE A 89 9.94 -6.04 9.07
N LYS A 90 9.49 -5.73 10.29
CA LYS A 90 9.05 -4.38 10.67
C LYS A 90 10.23 -3.48 10.97
N LYS A 91 10.29 -2.30 10.34
CA LYS A 91 11.21 -1.20 10.65
C LYS A 91 10.44 0.11 10.66
N GLY A 92 10.20 0.68 11.85
CA GLY A 92 9.32 1.84 12.00
C GLY A 92 7.89 1.54 11.51
N HIS A 93 7.40 2.36 10.59
CA HIS A 93 6.08 2.18 9.95
C HIS A 93 6.10 1.29 8.70
N CYS A 94 7.28 0.77 8.33
CA CYS A 94 7.47 -0.02 7.12
C CYS A 94 7.56 -1.51 7.46
N TYR A 95 6.91 -2.35 6.66
CA TYR A 95 6.92 -3.81 6.73
C TYR A 95 7.59 -4.33 5.46
N PHE A 96 8.88 -4.65 5.56
CA PHE A 96 9.70 -5.15 4.45
C PHE A 96 9.37 -6.61 4.17
N LYS A 97 9.18 -6.97 2.90
CA LYS A 97 8.91 -8.35 2.50
C LYS A 97 10.09 -9.24 2.91
N LYS A 98 9.80 -10.33 3.60
CA LYS A 98 10.82 -11.34 3.94
C LYS A 98 11.04 -12.22 2.71
N SER A 99 12.24 -12.20 2.14
CA SER A 99 12.59 -13.09 1.03
C SER A 99 12.58 -14.55 1.49
N ILE A 100 11.99 -15.43 0.68
CA ILE A 100 11.86 -16.87 0.95
C ILE A 100 13.18 -17.62 0.65
N ASN A 101 14.12 -17.00 -0.10
CA ASN A 101 15.29 -17.69 -0.67
C ASN A 101 16.64 -17.30 -0.04
N LYS A 102 16.70 -16.98 1.26
CA LYS A 102 17.97 -16.96 2.02
C LYS A 102 17.99 -18.11 3.01
N LEU A 103 18.19 -19.31 2.48
CA LEU A 103 18.75 -20.47 3.18
C LEU A 103 20.10 -20.78 2.54
#